data_AF-A0A522SN35-F1
#
_entry.id   AF-A0A522SN35-F1
#
_cell.length_a   1.000
_cell.length_b   1.000
_cell.length_c   1.000
_cell.angle_alpha   90.00
_cell.angle_beta   90.00
_cell.angle_gamma   90.00
#
_symmetry.space_group_name_H-M   'P 1'
#
loop_
_entity.id
_entity.type
_entity.pdbx_description
1 polymer ?
#
loop_
_entity_poly.entity_id
_entity_poly.type
_entity_poly.pdbx_seq_one_letter_code
_entity_poly.pdbx_strand_id
1 'polypeptide(L)' 'MINPSIHSPLSNVQAELLKLFPADISENDLLELRRVIAKFLLEKARNKADALWERKGYTDEKLQEILNAK' A
#
# COMPACT_ATOMS: atom_id res chain seq x y z
N MET A 1 -1.01 16.96 23.69
CA MET A 1 -0.64 16.87 22.26
C MET A 1 0.66 16.10 22.17
N ILE A 2 0.66 14.91 21.57
CA ILE A 2 1.90 14.12 21.40
C ILE A 2 2.59 14.67 20.16
N ASN A 3 3.75 15.29 20.35
CA ASN A 3 4.61 15.73 19.26
C ASN A 3 5.57 14.58 18.96
N PRO A 4 5.40 13.81 17.87
CA PRO A 4 6.30 12.71 17.58
C PRO A 4 7.64 13.30 17.16
N SER A 5 8.62 13.26 18.05
CA SER A 5 10.00 13.62 17.74
C SER A 5 10.50 12.72 16.59
N ILE A 6 10.56 13.27 15.37
CA ILE A 6 11.02 12.56 14.17
C ILE A 6 12.53 12.33 14.29
N HIS A 7 12.94 11.20 14.88
CA HIS A 7 14.34 10.86 15.12
C HIS A 7 14.96 9.93 14.06
N SER A 8 14.45 9.93 12.82
CA SER A 8 15.05 9.19 11.70
C SER A 8 14.80 9.94 10.39
N PRO A 9 15.71 9.94 9.39
CA PRO A 9 15.41 10.53 8.09
C PRO A 9 14.14 9.89 7.53
N LEU A 10 13.19 10.74 7.14
CA LEU A 10 11.93 10.31 6.55
C LEU A 10 12.22 9.42 5.33
N SER A 11 11.44 8.36 5.17
CA SER A 11 11.42 7.65 3.89
C SER A 11 10.99 8.63 2.78
N ASN A 12 11.39 8.34 1.55
CA ASN A 12 11.01 9.15 0.39
C ASN A 12 9.49 9.38 0.31
N VAL A 13 8.67 8.35 0.58
CA VAL A 13 7.20 8.48 0.61
C VAL A 13 6.73 9.42 1.71
N GLN A 14 7.30 9.32 2.92
CA GLN A 14 6.94 10.22 4.01
C GLN A 14 7.29 11.68 3.69
N ALA A 15 8.46 11.93 3.09
CA ALA A 15 8.88 13.27 2.68
C ALA A 15 7.98 13.86 1.58
N GLU A 16 7.61 13.09 0.56
CA GLU A 16 6.70 13.55 -0.50
C GLU A 16 5.28 13.81 0.01
N LEU A 17 4.74 12.93 0.88
CA LEU A 17 3.43 13.16 1.49
C LEU A 17 3.42 14.44 2.34
N LEU A 18 4.52 14.76 3.03
CA LEU A 18 4.62 15.99 3.82
C LEU A 18 4.51 17.26 2.97
N LYS A 19 4.95 17.22 1.71
CA LYS A 19 4.83 18.35 0.77
C LYS A 19 3.39 18.61 0.33
N LEU A 20 2.47 17.68 0.56
CA LEU A 20 1.05 17.81 0.20
C LEU A 20 0.20 18.45 1.32
N PHE A 21 0.65 18.42 2.58
CA PHE A 21 -0.05 19.04 3.72
C PHE A 21 -0.10 20.58 3.78
N PRO A 22 0.64 21.40 2.97
CA PRO A 22 0.42 22.84 2.94
C PRO A 22 -0.96 23.24 2.39
N ALA A 23 -1.67 22.30 1.73
CA ALA A 23 -3.04 22.51 1.28
C ALA A 23 -4.00 22.14 2.42
N ASP A 24 -4.77 23.11 2.90
CA ASP A 24 -5.92 22.87 3.77
C ASP A 24 -7.02 22.23 2.92
N ILE A 25 -6.99 20.89 2.82
CA ILE A 25 -7.96 20.12 2.05
C ILE A 25 -9.09 19.65 2.96
N SER A 26 -10.30 19.54 2.41
CA SER A 26 -11.44 19.06 3.17
C SER A 26 -11.24 17.59 3.61
N GLU A 27 -11.96 17.16 4.65
CA GLU A 27 -11.97 15.75 5.07
C GLU A 27 -12.36 14.78 3.94
N ASN A 28 -13.22 15.23 3.02
CA ASN A 28 -13.60 14.42 1.85
C ASN A 28 -12.41 14.24 0.90
N ASP A 29 -11.70 15.31 0.59
CA ASP A 29 -10.53 15.26 -0.29
C ASP A 29 -9.39 14.45 0.35
N LEU A 30 -9.22 14.55 1.66
CA LEU A 30 -8.27 13.72 2.41
C LEU A 30 -8.64 12.23 2.32
N LEU A 31 -9.94 11.90 2.42
CA LEU A 31 -10.42 10.53 2.25
C LEU A 31 -10.16 10.02 0.82
N GLU A 32 -10.37 10.86 -0.19
CA GLU A 32 -10.07 10.53 -1.58
C GLU A 32 -8.56 10.27 -1.79
N LEU A 33 -7.70 11.13 -1.25
CA LEU A 33 -6.25 10.93 -1.29
C LEU A 33 -5.84 9.61 -0.65
N ARG A 34 -6.42 9.25 0.51
CA ARG A 34 -6.19 7.95 1.16
C ARG A 34 -6.60 6.78 0.27
N ARG A 35 -7.71 6.89 -0.46
CA ARG A 35 -8.16 5.85 -1.40
C ARG A 35 -7.19 5.69 -2.58
N VAL A 36 -6.66 6.79 -3.11
CA VAL A 36 -5.65 6.76 -4.19
C VAL A 36 -4.39 6.01 -3.72
N ILE A 37 -3.88 6.34 -2.53
CA ILE A 37 -2.71 5.67 -1.93
C ILE A 37 -3.00 4.17 -1.72
N ALA A 38 -4.17 3.84 -1.15
CA ALA A 38 -4.56 2.45 -0.90
C ALA A 38 -4.64 1.64 -2.20
N LYS A 39 -5.22 2.20 -3.26
CA LYS A 39 -5.31 1.57 -4.58
C LYS A 39 -3.92 1.31 -5.16
N PHE A 40 -3.03 2.30 -5.13
CA PHE A 40 -1.65 2.14 -5.61
C PHE A 40 -0.91 1.02 -4.89
N LEU A 41 -1.02 0.96 -3.55
CA LEU A 41 -0.38 -0.09 -2.76
C LEU A 41 -0.97 -1.48 -3.04
N LEU A 42 -2.30 -1.58 -3.20
CA LEU A 42 -2.99 -2.82 -3.55
C LEU A 42 -2.55 -3.35 -4.91
N GLU A 43 -2.49 -2.48 -5.93
CA GLU A 43 -2.03 -2.86 -7.27
C GLU A 43 -0.58 -3.36 -7.23
N LYS A 44 0.31 -2.68 -6.49
CA LYS A 44 1.69 -3.14 -6.31
C LYS A 44 1.77 -4.49 -5.59
N ALA A 45 0.90 -4.73 -4.61
CA ALA A 45 0.84 -6.01 -3.91
C ALA A 45 0.36 -7.14 -4.82
N ARG A 46 -0.71 -6.90 -5.61
CA ARG A 46 -1.22 -7.86 -6.60
C ARG A 46 -0.16 -8.23 -7.63
N ASN A 47 0.46 -7.24 -8.27
CA ASN A 47 1.50 -7.49 -9.28
C ASN A 47 2.68 -8.30 -8.72
N LYS A 48 3.03 -8.10 -7.44
CA LYS A 48 4.06 -8.91 -6.76
C LYS A 48 3.59 -10.34 -6.50
N ALA A 49 2.34 -10.52 -6.09
CA ALA A 49 1.75 -11.83 -5.88
C ALA A 49 1.69 -12.62 -7.20
N ASP A 50 1.22 -11.99 -8.28
CA ASP A 50 1.16 -12.58 -9.62
C ASP A 50 2.56 -12.97 -10.11
N ALA A 51 3.54 -12.08 -10.01
CA ALA A 51 4.92 -12.37 -10.40
C ALA A 51 5.54 -13.52 -9.59
N LEU A 52 5.18 -13.65 -8.30
CA LEU A 52 5.62 -14.77 -7.48
C LEU A 52 4.91 -16.08 -7.88
N TRP A 53 3.62 -16.00 -8.20
CA TRP A 53 2.79 -17.11 -8.64
C TRP A 53 3.37 -17.75 -9.92
N GLU A 54 3.64 -16.90 -10.92
CA GLU A 54 4.26 -17.29 -12.19
C GLU A 54 5.66 -17.88 -11.98
N ARG A 55 6.53 -17.22 -11.19
CA ARG A 55 7.89 -17.71 -10.92
C ARG A 55 7.94 -19.07 -10.26
N LYS A 56 6.90 -19.41 -9.48
CA LYS A 56 6.81 -20.70 -8.81
C LYS A 56 6.07 -21.76 -9.63
N GLY A 57 5.55 -21.39 -10.82
CA GLY A 57 4.76 -22.28 -11.66
C GLY A 57 3.50 -22.76 -10.95
N TYR A 58 2.92 -21.94 -10.07
CA TYR A 58 1.71 -22.31 -9.35
C TYR A 58 0.54 -22.36 -10.32
N THR A 59 -0.25 -23.42 -10.22
CA THR A 59 -1.44 -23.65 -11.04
C THR A 59 -2.70 -23.42 -10.22
N ASP A 60 -3.85 -23.46 -10.88
CA ASP A 60 -5.15 -23.34 -10.22
C ASP A 60 -5.38 -24.47 -9.20
N GLU A 61 -4.82 -25.66 -9.44
CA GLU A 61 -4.82 -26.76 -8.46
C GLU A 61 -4.09 -26.35 -7.17
N LYS A 62 -2.98 -25.61 -7.29
CA LYS A 62 -2.26 -25.12 -6.12
C LYS A 62 -3.08 -24.09 -5.33
N LEU A 63 -3.87 -23.27 -6.02
CA LEU A 63 -4.80 -22.36 -5.37
C LEU A 63 -5.87 -23.14 -4.61
N GLN A 64 -6.45 -24.18 -5.21
CA GLN A 64 -7.42 -25.05 -4.54
C GLN A 64 -6.82 -25.74 -3.32
N GLU A 65 -5.60 -26.25 -3.39
CA GLU A 65 -4.90 -26.80 -2.22
C GLU A 65 -4.77 -25.77 -1.10
N ILE A 66 -4.38 -24.53 -1.41
CA ILE A 66 -4.22 -23.46 -0.41
C ILE A 66 -5.55 -23.09 0.23
N LEU A 67 -6.63 -23.01 -0.56
CA LEU A 67 -7.97 -22.65 -0.07
C LEU A 67 -8.61 -23.76 0.77
N ASN A 68 -8.34 -25.02 0.43
CA ASN A 68 -8.87 -26.20 1.13
C ASN A 68 -7.99 -26.65 2.32
N ALA A 69 -6.78 -26.13 2.46
CA ALA A 69 -5.90 -26.37 3.61
C ALA A 69 -6.30 -25.56 4.87
N LYS A 70 -7.51 -24.99 4.89
CA LYS A 70 -8.07 -24.20 5.99
C LYS A 70 -9.12 -24.97 6.77
#